data_AF-A0A842WVN5-F1
#
_entry.id   AF-A0A842WVN5-F1
#
_cell.length_a   1.000
_cell.length_b   1.000
_cell.length_c   1.000
_cell.angle_alpha   90.00
_cell.angle_beta   90.00
_cell.angle_gamma   90.00
#
_symmetry.space_group_name_H-M   'P 1'
#
loop_
_entity.id
_entity.type
_entity.pdbx_description
1 polymer ?
#
loop_
_entity_poly.entity_id
_entity_poly.type
_entity_poly.pdbx_seq_one_letter_code
_entity_poly.pdbx_strand_id
1 'polypeptide(L)'
;MCIKTVSAVRRMINLSKKKTKKSKFALELYERSKRGDIAGFQTTMEGYWSDKKQYPLHRIYKVIDKYWEKENQEYDLSGALILFRDGIFASLDILSFSLALDLPTEDILTILCKEKSFKDGRREVRNHCAKIVNTMIEKGDIDFLTESGLKRDGFGYLTPKLKDKRIEKFKDAFPVEKDGEYSLSKLLRSKYGKLLLRDLEVTRVKVKASDPIAKEILEKYEHMLVELELDVETLPDIQETQQLTLDGEPVSDDDSDE
;
A
#
# COMPACT_ATOMS: atom_id res chain seq x y z
N MET A 1 3.35 42.80 -53.50
CA MET A 1 2.71 41.63 -52.87
C MET A 1 3.76 40.87 -52.05
N CYS A 2 3.83 41.04 -50.71
CA CYS A 2 4.54 40.10 -49.81
C CYS A 2 4.46 40.41 -48.30
N ILE A 3 3.55 41.27 -47.82
CA ILE A 3 3.48 41.64 -46.39
C ILE A 3 2.34 40.89 -45.65
N LYS A 4 1.30 40.44 -46.36
CA LYS A 4 0.17 39.73 -45.73
C LYS A 4 0.50 38.28 -45.34
N THR A 5 1.45 37.64 -46.02
CA THR A 5 1.82 36.24 -45.76
C THR A 5 2.67 36.07 -44.49
N VAL A 6 3.57 37.01 -44.21
CA VAL A 6 4.42 36.97 -42.99
C VAL A 6 3.59 37.20 -41.72
N SER A 7 2.54 38.03 -41.80
CA SER A 7 1.59 38.26 -40.69
C SER A 7 0.71 37.03 -40.41
N ALA A 8 0.27 36.32 -41.45
CA ALA A 8 -0.50 35.09 -41.31
C ALA A 8 0.36 33.92 -40.77
N VAL A 9 1.62 33.82 -41.19
CA VAL A 9 2.58 32.82 -40.68
C VAL A 9 2.99 33.14 -39.23
N ARG A 10 3.25 34.41 -38.88
CA ARG A 10 3.45 34.81 -37.47
C ARG A 10 2.20 34.61 -36.61
N ARG A 11 0.98 34.74 -37.17
CA ARG A 11 -0.26 34.40 -36.46
C ARG A 11 -0.44 32.89 -36.30
N MET A 12 -0.07 32.06 -37.27
CA MET A 12 -0.11 30.59 -37.11
C MET A 12 0.96 30.09 -36.11
N ILE A 13 2.17 30.66 -36.15
CA ILE A 13 3.23 30.37 -35.17
C ILE A 13 2.84 30.89 -33.76
N ASN A 14 2.10 32.00 -33.67
CA ASN A 14 1.49 32.47 -32.42
C ASN A 14 0.10 31.86 -32.11
N LEU A 15 -0.46 31.00 -32.97
CA LEU A 15 -1.64 30.16 -32.67
C LEU A 15 -1.21 28.78 -32.19
N SER A 16 0.05 28.41 -32.46
CA SER A 16 0.91 27.60 -31.60
C SER A 16 1.37 28.38 -30.34
N LYS A 17 0.59 29.37 -29.88
CA LYS A 17 0.56 29.74 -28.46
C LYS A 17 0.26 28.47 -27.70
N LYS A 18 1.32 27.89 -27.10
CA LYS A 18 1.30 26.75 -26.18
C LYS A 18 -0.04 26.73 -25.43
N LYS A 19 -1.00 25.93 -25.89
CA LYS A 19 -2.13 25.58 -25.04
C LYS A 19 -1.47 24.88 -23.88
N THR A 20 -1.44 25.53 -22.71
CA THR A 20 -0.93 24.90 -21.50
C THR A 20 -1.70 23.59 -21.37
N LYS A 21 -0.99 22.45 -21.46
CA LYS A 21 -1.61 21.13 -21.31
C LYS A 21 -2.47 21.18 -20.07
N LYS A 22 -3.76 20.85 -20.19
CA LYS A 22 -4.66 20.85 -19.04
C LYS A 22 -4.24 19.77 -18.05
N SER A 23 -3.58 18.71 -18.53
CA SER A 23 -2.94 17.68 -17.72
C SER A 23 -1.55 18.05 -17.20
N LYS A 24 -1.02 19.27 -17.42
CA LYS A 24 0.36 19.63 -17.06
C LYS A 24 0.69 19.32 -15.58
N PHE A 25 -0.19 19.69 -14.66
CA PHE A 25 0.00 19.44 -13.24
C PHE A 25 0.03 17.94 -12.91
N ALA A 26 -0.87 17.16 -13.53
CA ALA A 26 -0.85 15.71 -13.38
C ALA A 26 0.45 15.12 -13.95
N LEU A 27 0.84 15.52 -15.17
CA LEU A 27 2.09 15.06 -15.78
C LEU A 27 3.32 15.39 -14.93
N GLU A 28 3.37 16.56 -14.29
CA GLU A 28 4.46 16.91 -13.39
C GLU A 28 4.56 15.97 -12.19
N LEU A 29 3.43 15.68 -11.54
CA LEU A 29 3.36 14.71 -10.44
C LEU A 29 3.74 13.30 -10.90
N TYR A 30 3.27 12.87 -12.06
CA TYR A 30 3.67 11.59 -12.67
C TYR A 30 5.19 11.50 -12.87
N GLU A 31 5.81 12.51 -13.50
CA GLU A 31 7.25 12.52 -13.77
C GLU A 31 8.08 12.58 -12.49
N ARG A 32 7.59 13.19 -11.42
CA ARG A 32 8.24 13.16 -10.10
C ARG A 32 8.14 11.78 -9.46
N SER A 33 6.96 11.18 -9.46
CA SER A 33 6.76 9.82 -8.94
C SER A 33 7.60 8.79 -9.68
N LYS A 34 7.62 8.85 -11.02
CA LYS A 34 8.46 7.99 -11.88
C LYS A 34 9.96 8.08 -11.54
N ARG A 35 10.44 9.24 -11.10
CA ARG A 35 11.85 9.45 -10.72
C ARG A 35 12.13 9.11 -9.25
N GLY A 36 11.13 8.73 -8.46
CA GLY A 36 11.25 8.58 -7.01
C GLY A 36 11.45 9.90 -6.26
N ASP A 37 11.16 11.05 -6.89
CA ASP A 37 11.27 12.39 -6.28
C ASP A 37 10.05 12.68 -5.38
N ILE A 38 9.97 11.98 -4.24
CA ILE A 38 8.85 12.12 -3.30
C ILE A 38 8.83 13.50 -2.64
N ALA A 39 9.99 14.05 -2.28
CA ALA A 39 10.10 15.39 -1.70
C ALA A 39 9.59 16.48 -2.67
N GLY A 40 9.96 16.38 -3.95
CA GLY A 40 9.44 17.26 -4.99
C GLY A 40 7.96 17.03 -5.29
N PHE A 41 7.48 15.78 -5.21
CA PHE A 41 6.06 15.43 -5.35
C PHE A 41 5.24 16.11 -4.26
N GLN A 42 5.66 15.96 -3.00
CA GLN A 42 5.05 16.63 -1.85
C GLN A 42 5.06 18.15 -2.02
N THR A 43 6.20 18.75 -2.35
CA THR A 43 6.31 20.21 -2.59
C THR A 43 5.32 20.67 -3.66
N THR A 44 5.14 19.87 -4.71
CA THR A 44 4.19 20.17 -5.80
C THR A 44 2.73 20.06 -5.34
N MET A 45 2.41 19.11 -4.46
CA MET A 45 1.09 19.00 -3.84
C MET A 45 0.80 20.15 -2.86
N GLU A 46 1.78 20.54 -2.05
CA GLU A 46 1.68 21.66 -1.10
C GLU A 46 1.31 22.98 -1.79
N GLY A 47 1.72 23.13 -3.06
CA GLY A 47 1.31 24.25 -3.92
C GLY A 47 -0.20 24.45 -4.01
N TYR A 48 -1.03 23.42 -3.80
CA TYR A 48 -2.50 23.53 -3.78
C TYR A 48 -3.01 24.55 -2.77
N TRP A 49 -2.41 24.62 -1.57
CA TRP A 49 -2.86 25.57 -0.54
C TRP A 49 -2.39 27.00 -0.80
N SER A 50 -1.37 27.18 -1.65
CA SER A 50 -0.91 28.50 -2.09
C SER A 50 -1.68 29.00 -3.32
N ASP A 51 -1.86 28.15 -4.35
CA ASP A 51 -2.58 28.48 -5.57
C ASP A 51 -3.33 27.25 -6.14
N LYS A 52 -4.62 27.16 -5.83
CA LYS A 52 -5.51 26.08 -6.31
C LYS A 52 -5.71 26.06 -7.83
N LYS A 53 -5.46 27.17 -8.51
CA LYS A 53 -5.63 27.29 -9.97
C LYS A 53 -4.40 26.73 -10.68
N GLN A 54 -3.21 27.02 -10.17
CA GLN A 54 -1.97 26.45 -10.67
C GLN A 54 -1.81 24.97 -10.31
N TYR A 55 -2.23 24.58 -9.10
CA TYR A 55 -2.09 23.23 -8.56
C TYR A 55 -3.48 22.63 -8.24
N PRO A 56 -4.27 22.20 -9.24
CA PRO A 56 -5.66 21.79 -9.06
C PRO A 56 -5.80 20.36 -8.50
N LEU A 57 -5.19 20.08 -7.34
CA LEU A 57 -5.16 18.74 -6.71
C LEU A 57 -6.56 18.14 -6.55
N HIS A 58 -7.53 18.92 -6.04
CA HIS A 58 -8.95 18.55 -5.89
C HIS A 58 -9.69 18.14 -7.19
N ARG A 59 -9.10 18.34 -8.38
CA ARG A 59 -9.70 17.95 -9.68
C ARG A 59 -8.80 17.05 -10.50
N ILE A 60 -7.69 16.57 -9.93
CA ILE A 60 -6.64 15.87 -10.69
C ILE A 60 -7.20 14.66 -11.45
N TYR A 61 -8.09 13.87 -10.83
CA TYR A 61 -8.75 12.73 -11.48
C TYR A 61 -9.61 13.14 -12.68
N LYS A 62 -10.43 14.19 -12.54
CA LYS A 62 -11.23 14.74 -13.64
C LYS A 62 -10.36 15.28 -14.78
N VAL A 63 -9.16 15.77 -14.45
CA VAL A 63 -8.19 16.24 -15.45
C VAL A 63 -7.54 15.06 -16.16
N ILE A 64 -7.12 14.03 -15.43
CA ILE A 64 -6.53 12.81 -15.99
C ILE A 64 -7.55 12.13 -16.91
N ASP A 65 -8.74 11.83 -16.41
CA ASP A 65 -9.82 11.17 -17.17
C ASP A 65 -10.15 11.90 -18.49
N LYS A 66 -10.25 13.23 -18.46
CA LYS A 66 -10.67 14.00 -19.63
C LYS A 66 -9.56 14.30 -20.65
N TYR A 67 -8.31 14.39 -20.21
CA TYR A 67 -7.22 14.96 -21.01
C TYR A 67 -5.99 14.06 -21.14
N TRP A 68 -5.80 13.03 -20.32
CA TRP A 68 -4.58 12.21 -20.34
C TRP A 68 -4.35 11.53 -21.69
N GLU A 69 -5.32 10.75 -22.15
CA GLU A 69 -5.25 10.04 -23.45
C GLU A 69 -5.15 10.99 -24.66
N LYS A 70 -5.50 12.27 -24.50
CA LYS A 70 -5.43 13.27 -25.58
C LYS A 70 -4.11 14.02 -25.59
N GLU A 71 -3.56 14.29 -24.42
CA GLU A 71 -2.42 15.19 -24.24
C GLU A 71 -1.11 14.44 -23.94
N ASN A 72 -1.18 13.18 -23.51
CA ASN A 72 -0.07 12.36 -22.98
C ASN A 72 -0.16 10.91 -23.52
N GLN A 73 -0.38 10.75 -24.83
CA GLN A 73 -0.58 9.44 -25.51
C GLN A 73 0.62 8.49 -25.39
N GLU A 74 1.79 9.04 -25.15
CA GLU A 74 3.04 8.34 -24.97
C GLU A 74 3.15 7.61 -23.62
N TYR A 75 2.23 7.86 -22.68
CA TYR A 75 2.22 7.25 -21.35
C TYR A 75 1.01 6.36 -21.14
N ASP A 76 1.24 5.15 -20.65
CA ASP A 76 0.18 4.26 -20.20
C ASP A 76 -0.61 4.87 -19.02
N LEU A 77 -1.93 4.96 -19.17
CA LEU A 77 -2.81 5.56 -18.17
C LEU A 77 -2.85 4.73 -16.89
N SER A 78 -2.88 3.40 -17.00
CA SER A 78 -2.92 2.50 -15.84
C SER A 78 -1.65 2.62 -15.01
N GLY A 79 -0.48 2.54 -15.65
CA GLY A 79 0.82 2.77 -15.01
C GLY A 79 0.93 4.17 -14.40
N ALA A 80 0.38 5.20 -15.07
CA ALA A 80 0.35 6.55 -14.51
C ALA A 80 -0.49 6.62 -13.23
N LEU A 81 -1.69 6.02 -13.21
CA LEU A 81 -2.57 6.00 -12.03
C LEU A 81 -1.94 5.27 -10.83
N ILE A 82 -1.19 4.18 -11.06
CA ILE A 82 -0.44 3.49 -10.02
C ILE A 82 0.63 4.44 -9.43
N LEU A 83 1.44 5.06 -10.28
CA LEU A 83 2.47 6.00 -9.83
C LEU A 83 1.89 7.23 -9.11
N PHE A 84 0.71 7.71 -9.53
CA PHE A 84 0.00 8.77 -8.79
C PHE A 84 -0.39 8.31 -7.39
N ARG A 85 -0.97 7.12 -7.29
CA ARG A 85 -1.36 6.54 -6.01
C ARG A 85 -0.15 6.42 -5.10
N ASP A 86 0.92 5.82 -5.58
CA ASP A 86 2.14 5.64 -4.79
C ASP A 86 2.73 6.98 -4.36
N GLY A 87 2.82 7.96 -5.28
CA GLY A 87 3.30 9.30 -4.95
C GLY A 87 2.44 10.02 -3.90
N ILE A 88 1.11 9.91 -3.98
CA ILE A 88 0.19 10.50 -3.00
C ILE A 88 0.39 9.86 -1.64
N PHE A 89 0.37 8.54 -1.55
CA PHE A 89 0.53 7.83 -0.28
C PHE A 89 1.94 8.04 0.31
N ALA A 90 2.99 8.01 -0.51
CA ALA A 90 4.35 8.29 -0.09
C ALA A 90 4.51 9.73 0.44
N SER A 91 3.88 10.72 -0.20
CA SER A 91 3.89 12.12 0.31
C SER A 91 3.24 12.28 1.69
N LEU A 92 2.45 11.29 2.12
CA LEU A 92 1.77 11.26 3.41
C LEU A 92 2.51 10.37 4.43
N ASP A 93 3.70 9.87 4.07
CA ASP A 93 4.50 8.89 4.81
C ASP A 93 3.74 7.59 5.06
N ILE A 94 3.02 7.12 4.04
CA ILE A 94 2.30 5.83 4.04
C ILE A 94 2.83 5.02 2.85
N LEU A 95 3.72 4.06 3.10
CA LEU A 95 4.44 3.35 2.04
C LEU A 95 3.95 1.91 1.86
N SER A 96 3.60 1.24 2.96
CA SER A 96 3.20 -0.18 3.00
C SER A 96 1.72 -0.35 2.66
N PHE A 97 0.90 0.58 3.13
CA PHE A 97 -0.55 0.51 2.95
C PHE A 97 -1.05 1.09 1.62
N SER A 98 -0.19 1.70 0.82
CA SER A 98 -0.59 2.23 -0.50
C SER A 98 -1.19 1.13 -1.37
N LEU A 99 -0.70 -0.11 -1.29
CA LEU A 99 -1.20 -1.23 -2.09
C LEU A 99 -2.19 -2.14 -1.35
N ALA A 100 -2.09 -2.24 -0.03
CA ALA A 100 -2.89 -3.19 0.76
C ALA A 100 -4.32 -2.71 1.08
N LEU A 101 -4.57 -1.39 1.04
CA LEU A 101 -5.88 -0.83 1.33
C LEU A 101 -6.72 -0.68 0.06
N ASP A 102 -7.90 -1.29 0.05
CA ASP A 102 -8.95 -1.02 -0.94
C ASP A 102 -9.62 0.33 -0.66
N LEU A 103 -8.82 1.39 -0.80
CA LEU A 103 -9.22 2.77 -0.54
C LEU A 103 -8.96 3.59 -1.79
N PRO A 104 -9.99 4.16 -2.43
CA PRO A 104 -9.80 5.02 -3.59
C PRO A 104 -8.89 6.20 -3.28
N THR A 105 -7.88 6.42 -4.12
CA THR A 105 -6.97 7.56 -3.97
C THR A 105 -7.70 8.91 -4.08
N GLU A 106 -8.85 8.96 -4.77
CA GLU A 106 -9.73 10.14 -4.79
C GLU A 106 -10.30 10.49 -3.40
N ASP A 107 -10.63 9.49 -2.58
CA ASP A 107 -11.13 9.72 -1.22
C ASP A 107 -10.03 10.31 -0.33
N ILE A 108 -8.81 9.82 -0.48
CA ILE A 108 -7.61 10.37 0.18
C ILE A 108 -7.42 11.84 -0.18
N LEU A 109 -7.43 12.16 -1.47
CA LEU A 109 -7.30 13.54 -1.93
C LEU A 109 -8.46 14.42 -1.45
N THR A 110 -9.67 13.86 -1.35
CA THR A 110 -10.84 14.58 -0.85
C THR A 110 -10.69 14.95 0.62
N ILE A 111 -10.23 14.01 1.47
CA ILE A 111 -9.94 14.28 2.88
C ILE A 111 -8.82 15.31 2.99
N LEU A 112 -7.72 15.10 2.27
CA LEU A 112 -6.56 15.98 2.25
C LEU A 112 -6.94 17.43 1.86
N CYS A 113 -7.67 17.61 0.75
CA CYS A 113 -7.98 18.91 0.16
C CYS A 113 -9.05 19.72 0.92
N LYS A 114 -9.78 19.10 1.85
CA LYS A 114 -10.76 19.78 2.73
C LYS A 114 -10.09 20.61 3.81
N GLU A 115 -8.87 20.25 4.17
CA GLU A 115 -8.13 20.90 5.25
C GLU A 115 -7.45 22.21 4.83
N LYS A 116 -7.09 23.02 5.84
CA LYS A 116 -6.53 24.37 5.66
C LYS A 116 -5.06 24.38 5.27
N SER A 117 -4.33 23.30 5.54
CA SER A 117 -2.91 23.17 5.23
C SER A 117 -2.58 21.71 4.87
N PHE A 118 -1.44 21.50 4.19
CA PHE A 118 -0.95 20.14 3.92
C PHE A 118 -0.71 19.36 5.21
N LYS A 119 -0.16 20.00 6.24
CA LYS A 119 0.11 19.37 7.54
C LYS A 119 -1.18 18.89 8.21
N ASP A 120 -2.23 19.70 8.22
CA ASP A 120 -3.53 19.31 8.79
C ASP A 120 -4.17 18.20 7.96
N GLY A 121 -4.16 18.32 6.63
CA GLY A 121 -4.68 17.30 5.74
C GLY A 121 -3.93 15.97 5.84
N ARG A 122 -2.60 15.99 5.97
CA ARG A 122 -1.77 14.81 6.22
C ARG A 122 -2.18 14.13 7.51
N ARG A 123 -2.38 14.89 8.60
CA ARG A 123 -2.86 14.34 9.87
C ARG A 123 -4.23 13.67 9.72
N GLU A 124 -5.19 14.32 9.06
CA GLU A 124 -6.54 13.77 8.89
C GLU A 124 -6.56 12.51 8.01
N VAL A 125 -5.79 12.50 6.93
CA VAL A 125 -5.64 11.28 6.11
C VAL A 125 -5.03 10.14 6.93
N ARG A 126 -3.94 10.40 7.66
CA ARG A 126 -3.29 9.36 8.48
C ARG A 126 -4.24 8.83 9.56
N ASN A 127 -5.02 9.70 10.20
CA ASN A 127 -6.06 9.31 11.15
C ASN A 127 -7.15 8.44 10.49
N HIS A 128 -7.53 8.77 9.25
CA HIS A 128 -8.50 7.99 8.50
C HIS A 128 -7.96 6.59 8.14
N CYS A 129 -6.74 6.51 7.62
CA CYS A 129 -6.09 5.23 7.32
C CYS A 129 -5.92 4.37 8.59
N ALA A 130 -5.50 4.97 9.70
CA ALA A 130 -5.40 4.29 11.00
C ALA A 130 -6.74 3.69 11.46
N LYS A 131 -7.85 4.41 11.27
CA LYS A 131 -9.19 3.89 11.60
C LYS A 131 -9.56 2.69 10.74
N ILE A 132 -9.31 2.77 9.43
CA ILE A 132 -9.56 1.65 8.51
C ILE A 132 -8.76 0.42 8.94
N VAL A 133 -7.46 0.58 9.17
CA VAL A 133 -6.58 -0.51 9.61
C VAL A 133 -7.07 -1.10 10.93
N ASN A 134 -7.44 -0.27 11.91
CA ASN A 134 -7.98 -0.76 13.17
C ASN A 134 -9.29 -1.54 12.97
N THR A 135 -10.19 -1.09 12.10
CA THR A 135 -11.42 -1.82 11.74
C THR A 135 -11.13 -3.14 11.02
N MET A 136 -10.13 -3.19 10.13
CA MET A 136 -9.70 -4.44 9.49
C MET A 136 -9.19 -5.43 10.55
N ILE A 137 -8.40 -4.96 11.52
CA ILE A 137 -7.94 -5.77 12.65
C ILE A 137 -9.14 -6.31 13.45
N GLU A 138 -10.08 -5.45 13.83
CA GLU A 138 -11.26 -5.86 14.61
C GLU A 138 -12.11 -6.91 13.88
N LYS A 139 -12.26 -6.77 12.56
CA LYS A 139 -13.00 -7.73 11.70
C LYS A 139 -12.24 -9.01 11.40
N GLY A 140 -10.92 -9.03 11.64
CA GLY A 140 -10.06 -10.15 11.27
C GLY A 140 -9.59 -10.13 9.81
N ASP A 141 -9.73 -9.03 9.09
CA ASP A 141 -9.23 -8.84 7.72
C ASP A 141 -7.72 -8.48 7.75
N ILE A 142 -6.91 -9.35 8.35
CA ILE A 142 -5.53 -9.07 8.77
C ILE A 142 -4.45 -9.72 7.90
N ASP A 143 -4.84 -10.42 6.84
CA ASP A 143 -3.93 -11.29 6.08
C ASP A 143 -2.85 -10.48 5.33
N PHE A 144 -3.16 -9.24 4.94
CA PHE A 144 -2.25 -8.33 4.24
C PHE A 144 -1.58 -7.30 5.16
N LEU A 145 -1.96 -7.25 6.44
CA LEU A 145 -1.38 -6.30 7.39
C LEU A 145 -0.14 -6.94 8.00
N THR A 146 1.05 -6.34 7.86
CA THR A 146 2.28 -6.79 8.53
C THR A 146 2.65 -5.85 9.67
N GLU A 147 3.26 -6.36 10.75
CA GLU A 147 3.71 -5.52 11.86
C GLU A 147 4.75 -4.50 11.39
N SER A 148 5.68 -4.93 10.54
CA SER A 148 6.72 -4.08 9.97
C SER A 148 6.15 -2.98 9.08
N GLY A 149 5.15 -3.30 8.25
CA GLY A 149 4.44 -2.30 7.45
C GLY A 149 3.68 -1.28 8.32
N LEU A 150 3.05 -1.73 9.41
CA LEU A 150 2.42 -0.84 10.39
C LEU A 150 3.45 0.09 11.05
N LYS A 151 4.58 -0.43 11.49
CA LYS A 151 5.65 0.38 12.10
C LYS A 151 6.19 1.41 11.11
N ARG A 152 6.55 0.98 9.89
CA ARG A 152 7.10 1.85 8.84
C ARG A 152 6.16 2.99 8.50
N ASP A 153 4.86 2.72 8.40
CA ASP A 153 3.87 3.74 8.05
C ASP A 153 3.44 4.58 9.27
N GLY A 154 4.07 4.41 10.44
CA GLY A 154 3.79 5.16 11.67
C GLY A 154 2.50 4.75 12.40
N PHE A 155 2.01 3.54 12.14
CA PHE A 155 0.88 2.89 12.80
C PHE A 155 1.33 1.75 13.74
N GLY A 156 2.59 1.77 14.18
CA GLY A 156 3.19 0.74 15.04
C GLY A 156 2.41 0.49 16.34
N TYR A 157 1.67 1.48 16.85
CA TYR A 157 0.82 1.30 18.02
C TYR A 157 -0.35 0.31 17.81
N LEU A 158 -0.68 -0.06 16.57
CA LEU A 158 -1.68 -1.07 16.23
C LEU A 158 -1.09 -2.50 16.18
N THR A 159 0.24 -2.65 16.24
CA THR A 159 0.87 -3.98 16.14
C THR A 159 0.48 -4.92 17.26
N PRO A 160 0.28 -4.50 18.53
CA PRO A 160 -0.17 -5.41 19.58
C PRO A 160 -1.55 -5.99 19.27
N LYS A 161 -2.51 -5.14 18.87
CA LYS A 161 -3.85 -5.59 18.47
C LYS A 161 -3.81 -6.54 17.26
N LEU A 162 -2.94 -6.28 16.30
CA LEU A 162 -2.73 -7.17 15.16
C LEU A 162 -2.23 -8.55 15.62
N LYS A 163 -1.22 -8.58 16.50
CA LYS A 163 -0.67 -9.82 17.07
C LYS A 163 -1.77 -10.60 17.81
N ASP A 164 -2.51 -9.95 18.70
CA ASP A 164 -3.61 -10.58 19.44
C ASP A 164 -4.63 -11.21 18.49
N LYS A 165 -5.04 -10.47 17.45
CA LYS A 165 -6.00 -10.99 16.46
C LYS A 165 -5.45 -12.17 15.65
N ARG A 166 -4.15 -12.18 15.35
CA ARG A 166 -3.51 -13.32 14.67
C ARG A 166 -3.46 -14.55 15.57
N ILE A 167 -3.18 -14.37 16.86
CA ILE A 167 -3.20 -15.44 17.85
C ILE A 167 -4.63 -15.99 18.00
N GLU A 168 -5.64 -15.14 18.10
CA GLU A 168 -7.05 -15.57 18.09
C GLU A 168 -7.40 -16.39 16.84
N LYS A 169 -7.05 -15.90 15.64
CA LYS A 169 -7.24 -16.65 14.39
C LYS A 169 -6.51 -18.00 14.40
N PHE A 170 -5.33 -18.06 15.00
CA PHE A 170 -4.56 -19.30 15.10
C PHE A 170 -5.23 -20.29 16.07
N LYS A 171 -5.68 -19.81 17.25
CA LYS A 171 -6.50 -20.58 18.21
C LYS A 171 -7.73 -21.19 17.55
N ASP A 172 -8.45 -20.40 16.78
CA ASP A 172 -9.66 -20.84 16.05
C ASP A 172 -9.36 -21.82 14.90
N ALA A 173 -8.08 -21.91 14.51
CA ALA A 173 -7.60 -22.77 13.44
C ALA A 173 -7.16 -24.17 13.90
N PHE A 174 -7.31 -24.50 15.19
CA PHE A 174 -7.03 -25.84 15.71
C PHE A 174 -7.65 -26.94 14.83
N PRO A 175 -6.87 -27.91 14.34
CA PRO A 175 -7.39 -29.02 13.55
C PRO A 175 -8.36 -29.87 14.38
N VAL A 176 -9.59 -30.01 13.89
CA VAL A 176 -10.60 -30.88 14.51
C VAL A 176 -10.75 -32.15 13.68
N GLU A 177 -10.72 -33.30 14.35
CA GLU A 177 -10.97 -34.60 13.72
C GLU A 177 -12.45 -34.74 13.34
N LYS A 178 -12.70 -35.11 12.08
CA LYS A 178 -14.02 -35.52 11.57
C LYS A 178 -13.83 -36.69 10.64
N ASP A 179 -14.61 -37.75 10.84
CA ASP A 179 -14.58 -38.97 10.01
C ASP A 179 -13.18 -39.60 9.90
N GLY A 180 -12.37 -39.53 10.97
CA GLY A 180 -11.01 -40.06 11.00
C GLY A 180 -9.97 -39.20 10.27
N GLU A 181 -10.31 -37.95 9.90
CA GLU A 181 -9.42 -37.00 9.25
C GLU A 181 -9.40 -35.64 9.99
N TYR A 182 -8.22 -35.04 10.09
CA TYR A 182 -8.05 -33.65 10.51
C TYR A 182 -8.15 -32.71 9.30
N SER A 183 -8.96 -31.66 9.43
CA SER A 183 -9.02 -30.59 8.44
C SER A 183 -8.00 -29.49 8.74
N LEU A 184 -7.07 -29.25 7.81
CA LEU A 184 -6.04 -28.21 7.89
C LEU A 184 -6.45 -26.90 7.19
N SER A 185 -7.67 -26.85 6.64
CA SER A 185 -8.17 -25.70 5.86
C SER A 185 -8.06 -24.36 6.59
N LYS A 186 -8.23 -24.34 7.91
CA LYS A 186 -8.12 -23.12 8.71
C LYS A 186 -6.66 -22.72 8.95
N LEU A 187 -5.77 -23.68 9.21
CA LEU A 187 -4.34 -23.44 9.33
C LEU A 187 -3.75 -22.88 8.03
N LEU A 188 -4.16 -23.43 6.87
CA LEU A 188 -3.77 -22.93 5.56
C LEU A 188 -4.22 -21.49 5.28
N ARG A 189 -5.16 -20.94 6.05
CA ARG A 189 -5.65 -19.57 5.92
C ARG A 189 -5.06 -18.61 6.96
N SER A 190 -4.53 -19.10 8.07
CA SER A 190 -3.91 -18.25 9.10
C SER A 190 -2.42 -18.06 8.82
N LYS A 191 -1.85 -16.90 9.20
CA LYS A 191 -0.41 -16.62 9.00
C LYS A 191 0.47 -17.67 9.71
N TYR A 192 0.24 -17.87 11.00
CA TYR A 192 1.00 -18.86 11.80
C TYR A 192 0.71 -20.30 11.37
N GLY A 193 -0.51 -20.62 10.94
CA GLY A 193 -0.83 -21.95 10.42
C GLY A 193 -0.10 -22.26 9.10
N LYS A 194 0.00 -21.29 8.19
CA LYS A 194 0.83 -21.45 6.98
C LYS A 194 2.29 -21.68 7.30
N LEU A 195 2.84 -20.92 8.26
CA LEU A 195 4.23 -21.08 8.71
C LEU A 195 4.46 -22.49 9.26
N LEU A 196 3.63 -22.92 10.20
CA LEU A 196 3.69 -24.26 10.79
C LEU A 196 3.64 -25.37 9.73
N LEU A 197 2.67 -25.28 8.80
CA LEU A 197 2.49 -26.29 7.77
C LEU A 197 3.65 -26.29 6.76
N ARG A 198 4.22 -25.12 6.45
CA ARG A 198 5.40 -25.00 5.60
C ARG A 198 6.61 -25.69 6.24
N ASP A 199 6.83 -25.49 7.53
CA ASP A 199 7.95 -26.10 8.25
C ASP A 199 7.83 -27.62 8.37
N LEU A 200 6.62 -28.16 8.27
CA LEU A 200 6.34 -29.59 8.23
C LEU A 200 6.19 -30.12 6.80
N GLU A 201 6.41 -29.28 5.78
CA GLU A 201 6.24 -29.57 4.36
C GLU A 201 4.84 -30.12 3.98
N VAL A 202 3.80 -29.72 4.74
CA VAL A 202 2.43 -30.17 4.56
C VAL A 202 1.66 -29.21 3.65
N THR A 203 1.35 -29.66 2.44
CA THR A 203 0.59 -28.86 1.44
C THR A 203 -0.88 -29.26 1.30
N ARG A 204 -1.28 -30.41 1.88
CA ARG A 204 -2.62 -30.99 1.77
C ARG A 204 -3.62 -30.33 2.73
N VAL A 205 -4.89 -30.30 2.33
CA VAL A 205 -5.99 -29.69 3.12
C VAL A 205 -6.51 -30.61 4.22
N LYS A 206 -6.27 -31.92 4.10
CA LYS A 206 -6.68 -32.93 5.08
C LYS A 206 -5.59 -33.96 5.33
N VAL A 207 -5.58 -34.51 6.54
CA VAL A 207 -4.65 -35.56 6.98
C VAL A 207 -5.45 -36.61 7.74
N LYS A 208 -5.15 -37.90 7.51
CA LYS A 208 -5.76 -38.98 8.30
C LYS A 208 -5.28 -38.94 9.74
N ALA A 209 -6.16 -39.15 10.71
CA ALA A 209 -5.80 -39.16 12.12
C ALA A 209 -4.78 -40.27 12.47
N SER A 210 -4.75 -41.34 11.68
CA SER A 210 -3.77 -42.43 11.83
C SER A 210 -2.38 -42.13 11.25
N ASP A 211 -2.22 -41.04 10.49
CA ASP A 211 -0.96 -40.66 9.86
C ASP A 211 -0.03 -40.05 10.93
N PRO A 212 1.23 -40.49 11.10
CA PRO A 212 2.16 -39.95 12.09
C PRO A 212 2.30 -38.42 12.04
N ILE A 213 2.23 -37.82 10.85
CA ILE A 213 2.32 -36.37 10.68
C ILE A 213 1.11 -35.63 11.30
N ALA A 214 -0.04 -36.28 11.48
CA ALA A 214 -1.18 -35.66 12.17
C ALA A 214 -0.82 -35.34 13.62
N LYS A 215 -0.10 -36.25 14.29
CA LYS A 215 0.38 -36.07 15.65
C LYS A 215 1.41 -34.93 15.71
N GLU A 216 2.35 -34.91 14.76
CA GLU A 216 3.38 -33.87 14.68
C GLU A 216 2.78 -32.47 14.44
N ILE A 217 1.75 -32.36 13.60
CA ILE A 217 1.02 -31.10 13.39
C ILE A 217 0.38 -30.62 14.69
N LEU A 218 -0.26 -31.50 15.46
CA LEU A 218 -0.92 -31.14 16.71
C LEU A 218 0.09 -30.72 17.79
N GLU A 219 1.17 -31.49 17.96
CA GLU A 219 2.25 -31.15 18.90
C GLU A 219 2.88 -29.80 18.53
N LYS A 220 3.26 -29.61 17.26
CA LYS A 220 3.86 -28.35 16.81
C LYS A 220 2.90 -27.16 16.93
N TYR A 221 1.60 -27.39 16.75
CA TYR A 221 0.58 -26.37 16.95
C TYR A 221 0.54 -25.92 18.42
N GLU A 222 0.53 -26.86 19.36
CA GLU A 222 0.50 -26.56 20.79
C GLU A 222 1.77 -25.82 21.22
N HIS A 223 2.94 -26.27 20.76
CA HIS A 223 4.22 -25.61 21.02
C HIS A 223 4.24 -24.17 20.48
N MET A 224 3.86 -23.97 19.22
CA MET A 224 3.84 -22.65 18.60
C MET A 224 2.81 -21.74 19.28
N LEU A 225 1.66 -22.25 19.70
CA LEU A 225 0.67 -21.45 20.42
C LEU A 225 1.22 -20.94 21.74
N VAL A 226 1.91 -21.79 22.51
CA VAL A 226 2.56 -21.40 23.77
C VAL A 226 3.64 -20.36 23.53
N GLU A 227 4.49 -20.56 22.52
CA GLU A 227 5.53 -19.57 22.15
C GLU A 227 4.90 -18.22 21.83
N LEU A 228 3.88 -18.18 20.97
CA LEU A 228 3.18 -16.95 20.58
C LEU A 228 2.50 -16.23 21.75
N GLU A 229 2.03 -16.96 22.77
CA GLU A 229 1.43 -16.37 23.97
C GLU A 229 2.47 -15.84 24.96
N LEU A 230 3.66 -16.42 24.98
CA LEU A 230 4.78 -16.00 25.83
C LEU A 230 5.60 -14.86 25.21
N ASP A 231 5.57 -14.74 23.89
CA ASP A 231 6.48 -13.87 23.17
C ASP A 231 6.09 -12.39 23.27
N VAL A 232 6.84 -11.66 24.10
CA VAL A 232 6.87 -10.20 24.14
C VAL A 232 7.91 -9.70 23.14
N GLU A 233 7.73 -10.01 21.87
CA GLU A 233 8.70 -9.63 20.86
C GLU A 233 8.67 -8.12 20.60
N THR A 234 9.71 -7.43 21.07
CA THR A 234 10.12 -6.11 20.57
C THR A 234 10.77 -6.27 19.21
N LEU A 235 9.98 -6.24 18.14
CA LEU A 235 10.49 -6.19 16.77
C LEU A 235 11.51 -5.03 16.63
N PRO A 236 12.64 -5.23 15.93
CA PRO A 236 13.64 -4.19 15.74
C PRO A 236 13.07 -2.96 15.01
N ASP A 237 13.66 -1.79 15.24
CA ASP A 237 13.31 -0.58 14.52
C ASP A 237 13.70 -0.73 13.04
N ILE A 238 12.75 -0.42 12.15
CA ILE A 238 12.92 -0.51 10.70
C ILE A 238 13.45 0.82 10.20
N GLN A 239 14.48 0.80 9.35
CA GLN A 239 14.99 1.99 8.70
C GLN A 239 14.05 2.43 7.55
N GLU A 240 13.90 3.74 7.34
CA GLU A 240 12.95 4.32 6.36
C GLU A 240 13.14 3.81 4.92
N THR A 241 14.36 3.41 4.55
CA THR A 241 14.72 2.92 3.21
C THR A 241 14.77 1.40 3.09
N GLN A 242 14.46 0.66 4.16
CA GLN A 242 14.58 -0.79 4.16
C GLN A 242 13.48 -1.42 3.29
N GLN A 243 13.89 -2.20 2.29
CA GLN A 243 12.97 -3.02 1.52
C GLN A 243 12.53 -4.21 2.37
N LEU A 244 11.22 -4.47 2.40
CA LEU A 244 10.63 -5.57 3.16
C LEU A 244 10.06 -6.59 2.17
N THR A 245 10.17 -7.87 2.50
CA THR A 245 9.47 -8.97 1.82
C THR A 245 7.96 -8.82 2.02
N LEU A 246 7.16 -9.56 1.25
CA LEU A 246 5.70 -9.62 1.42
C LEU A 246 5.30 -10.10 2.83
N ASP A 247 6.17 -10.89 3.48
CA ASP A 247 5.97 -11.39 4.84
C ASP A 247 6.42 -10.38 5.92
N GLY A 248 7.07 -9.29 5.50
CA GLY A 248 7.45 -8.17 6.35
C GLY A 248 8.85 -8.26 6.95
N GLU A 249 9.67 -9.20 6.49
CA GLU A 249 11.08 -9.33 6.88
C GLU A 249 11.94 -8.41 6.01
N PRO A 250 13.05 -7.84 6.53
CA PRO A 250 14.03 -7.15 5.69
C PRO A 250 14.50 -8.05 4.55
N VAL A 251 14.55 -7.50 3.33
CA VAL A 251 15.33 -8.13 2.25
C VAL A 251 16.79 -7.97 2.65
N SER A 252 17.48 -9.07 2.96
CA SER A 252 18.92 -9.07 3.17
C SER A 252 19.60 -8.89 1.82
N ASP A 253 20.53 -7.92 1.72
CA ASP A 253 21.36 -7.70 0.52
C ASP A 253 22.46 -8.77 0.36
N ASP A 254 22.44 -9.86 1.14
CA ASP A 254 23.53 -10.86 1.18
C ASP A 254 23.52 -11.88 0.02
N ASP A 255 22.70 -11.68 -1.02
CA ASP A 255 22.74 -12.48 -2.26
C ASP A 255 23.43 -11.75 -3.43
N SER A 256 24.31 -10.77 -3.14
CA SER A 256 25.26 -10.25 -4.13
C SER A 256 26.68 -10.68 -3.77
N ASP A 257 27.04 -11.89 -4.22
CA ASP A 257 28.33 -12.28 -4.82
C ASP A 257 28.72 -13.73 -4.46
N GLU A 258 28.14 -14.70 -5.18
CA GLU A 258 28.83 -15.92 -5.66
C GLU A 258 28.56 -16.16 -7.15
#